data_AF-A0A927Z164-F1
#
_entry.id   AF-A0A927Z164-F1
#
_cell.length_a   1.000
_cell.length_b   1.000
_cell.length_c   1.000
_cell.angle_alpha   90.00
_cell.angle_beta   90.00
_cell.angle_gamma   90.00
#
_symmetry.space_group_name_H-M   'P 1'
#
loop_
_entity.id
_entity.type
_entity.pdbx_description
1 polymer ?
#
loop_
_entity_poly.entity_id
_entity_poly.type
_entity_poly.pdbx_seq_one_letter_code
_entity_poly.pdbx_strand_id
1 'polypeptide(L)'
;MEVNFYETVDDKLLKFAVIISRYKDKWVYCKHKERDTYEIPGGHREENEDIVTTAKRELYEETGALDFELEPICAYSVTGKNRVNETGEETYGMLFFADIKTFDKELHSEMEYISFFDEMPQNLTYPLIQPLLMEEYLRRKNKVAKVITVCGSYKFKKEMLEITEKLTLDGNCVLTPIELSKSDKEAYTEKEIMIIDKMHKEKIRLSDAIYVVNVGGYIGKSTKSEIEYAKSLNKEILYLEG
;
A
#
# COMPACT_ATOMS: atom_id res chain seq x y z
N MET A 1 9.74 1.92 -20.53
CA MET A 1 10.09 2.11 -19.12
C MET A 1 8.93 1.58 -18.33
N GLU A 2 9.23 0.75 -17.34
CA GLU A 2 8.22 0.04 -16.54
C GLU A 2 8.51 0.33 -15.06
N VAL A 3 7.45 0.53 -14.28
CA VAL A 3 7.53 0.78 -12.84
C VAL A 3 6.63 -0.23 -12.14
N ASN A 4 7.20 -0.98 -11.21
CA ASN A 4 6.48 -1.97 -10.40
C ASN A 4 6.55 -1.59 -8.92
N PHE A 5 5.52 -1.95 -8.15
CA PHE A 5 5.39 -1.60 -6.74
C PHE A 5 5.29 -2.85 -5.87
N TYR A 6 5.94 -2.81 -4.70
CA TYR A 6 6.08 -3.93 -3.79
C TYR A 6 5.87 -3.47 -2.34
N GLU A 7 5.24 -4.30 -1.51
CA GLU A 7 5.08 -3.97 -0.09
C GLU A 7 6.42 -3.90 0.64
N THR A 8 7.28 -4.89 0.39
CA THR A 8 8.62 -4.96 0.98
C THR A 8 9.61 -5.54 -0.02
N VAL A 9 10.87 -5.10 0.11
CA VAL A 9 12.05 -5.62 -0.60
C VAL A 9 13.19 -5.63 0.42
N ASP A 10 14.17 -6.53 0.26
CA ASP A 10 15.38 -6.52 1.09
C ASP A 10 16.07 -5.15 0.97
N ASP A 11 16.36 -4.51 2.11
CA ASP A 11 17.00 -3.20 2.18
C ASP A 11 18.26 -3.12 1.31
N LYS A 12 19.03 -4.22 1.21
CA LYS A 12 20.27 -4.28 0.43
C LYS A 12 20.07 -4.08 -1.07
N LEU A 13 18.87 -4.32 -1.57
CA LEU A 13 18.53 -4.12 -2.99
C LEU A 13 18.14 -2.66 -3.28
N LEU A 14 17.73 -1.90 -2.26
CA LEU A 14 17.27 -0.52 -2.39
C LEU A 14 18.48 0.39 -2.66
N LYS A 15 18.51 0.96 -3.87
CA LYS A 15 19.56 1.87 -4.35
C LYS A 15 19.15 3.33 -4.31
N PHE A 16 17.87 3.62 -4.18
CA PHE A 16 17.30 4.98 -4.29
C PHE A 16 16.25 5.23 -3.21
N ALA A 17 16.18 6.45 -2.70
CA ALA A 17 15.06 6.93 -1.89
C ALA A 17 14.38 8.10 -2.60
N VAL A 18 13.07 8.02 -2.76
CA VAL A 18 12.24 9.12 -3.32
C VAL A 18 11.20 9.52 -2.28
N ILE A 19 11.05 10.82 -2.03
CA ILE A 19 10.30 11.36 -0.92
C ILE A 19 9.23 12.32 -1.45
N ILE A 20 7.99 11.83 -1.56
CA ILE A 20 6.83 12.72 -1.77
C ILE A 20 6.67 13.57 -0.52
N SER A 21 6.72 14.89 -0.66
CA SER A 21 6.74 15.78 0.49
C SER A 21 5.65 16.84 0.43
N ARG A 22 5.13 17.22 1.60
CA ARG A 22 4.06 18.21 1.74
C ARG A 22 4.39 19.21 2.84
N TYR A 23 4.06 20.48 2.62
CA TYR A 23 4.19 21.57 3.59
C TYR A 23 2.95 22.48 3.50
N LYS A 24 2.24 22.67 4.61
CA LYS A 24 1.01 23.49 4.67
C LYS A 24 0.04 23.18 3.52
N ASP A 25 -0.26 21.90 3.35
CA ASP A 25 -1.14 21.35 2.31
C ASP A 25 -0.67 21.50 0.85
N LYS A 26 0.54 22.01 0.62
CA LYS A 26 1.14 22.11 -0.71
C LYS A 26 2.22 21.05 -0.92
N TRP A 27 2.25 20.46 -2.11
CA TRP A 27 3.32 19.56 -2.56
C TRP A 27 4.62 20.32 -2.71
N VAL A 28 5.71 19.72 -2.23
CA VAL A 28 7.06 20.29 -2.30
C VAL A 28 7.81 19.61 -3.43
N TYR A 29 8.35 20.42 -4.34
CA TYR A 29 9.23 19.99 -5.43
C TYR A 29 10.52 20.79 -5.40
N CYS A 30 11.64 20.14 -5.71
CA CYS A 30 12.93 20.78 -5.88
C CYS A 30 13.17 21.11 -7.36
N LYS A 31 14.00 22.13 -7.60
CA LYS A 31 14.43 22.56 -8.93
C LYS A 31 15.92 22.84 -8.91
N HIS A 32 16.66 22.14 -9.77
CA HIS A 32 18.09 22.36 -9.97
C HIS A 32 18.34 23.70 -10.69
N LYS A 33 19.43 24.40 -10.32
CA LYS A 33 19.87 25.68 -10.94
C LYS A 33 20.06 25.63 -12.45
N GLU A 34 20.38 24.44 -12.95
CA GLU A 34 20.73 24.23 -14.36
C GLU A 34 19.55 23.72 -15.21
N ARG A 35 18.37 23.55 -14.61
CA ARG A 35 17.20 22.92 -15.27
C ARG A 35 15.95 23.75 -15.08
N ASP A 36 15.08 23.70 -16.09
CA ASP A 36 13.74 24.29 -16.01
C ASP A 36 12.67 23.25 -15.64
N THR A 37 13.05 22.19 -14.95
CA THR A 37 12.16 21.07 -14.56
C THR A 37 12.09 20.93 -13.05
N TYR A 38 10.97 20.40 -12.57
CA TYR A 38 10.74 20.10 -11.16
C TYR A 38 10.93 18.62 -10.88
N GLU A 39 11.39 18.28 -9.68
CA GLU A 39 11.47 16.90 -9.23
C GLU A 39 10.99 16.70 -7.80
N ILE A 40 10.46 15.49 -7.56
CA ILE A 40 10.19 14.99 -6.23
C ILE A 40 11.55 14.74 -5.58
N PRO A 41 11.76 15.19 -4.33
CA PRO A 41 13.05 15.02 -3.67
C PRO A 41 13.49 13.56 -3.62
N GLY A 42 14.77 13.30 -3.85
CA GLY A 42 15.32 11.96 -3.73
C GLY A 42 16.61 11.72 -4.50
N GLY A 43 17.32 10.69 -4.09
CA GLY A 43 18.63 10.40 -4.64
C GLY A 43 19.13 8.99 -4.33
N HIS A 44 20.42 8.80 -4.53
CA HIS A 44 21.08 7.51 -4.41
C HIS A 44 21.46 7.22 -2.96
N ARG A 45 21.38 5.95 -2.58
CA ARG A 45 21.94 5.46 -1.33
C ARG A 45 23.46 5.59 -1.36
N GLU A 46 24.05 6.19 -0.33
CA GLU A 46 25.49 6.28 -0.16
C GLU A 46 26.06 5.07 0.60
N GLU A 47 27.40 4.96 0.60
CA GLU A 47 28.10 3.90 1.30
C GLU A 47 27.85 3.98 2.81
N ASN A 48 27.47 2.85 3.43
CA ASN A 48 27.18 2.72 4.86
C ASN A 48 25.91 3.42 5.37
N GLU A 49 25.00 3.86 4.49
CA GLU A 49 23.67 4.33 4.88
C GLU A 49 22.65 3.18 4.89
N ASP A 50 21.60 3.27 5.71
CA ASP A 50 20.35 2.54 5.48
C ASP A 50 19.38 3.40 4.64
N ILE A 51 18.36 2.79 4.05
CA ILE A 51 17.49 3.52 3.10
C ILE A 51 16.71 4.67 3.74
N VAL A 52 16.43 4.59 5.05
CA VAL A 52 15.75 5.65 5.80
C VAL A 52 16.69 6.83 6.03
N THR A 53 17.97 6.57 6.29
CA THR A 53 19.01 7.59 6.46
C THR A 53 19.23 8.32 5.15
N THR A 54 19.34 7.59 4.03
CA THR A 54 19.37 8.17 2.68
C THR A 54 18.17 9.08 2.45
N ALA A 55 16.94 8.62 2.75
CA ALA A 55 15.73 9.43 2.55
C ALA A 55 15.76 10.76 3.33
N LYS A 56 16.24 10.73 4.57
CA LYS A 56 16.37 11.93 5.42
C LYS A 56 17.44 12.88 4.91
N ARG A 57 18.60 12.36 4.50
CA ARG A 57 19.70 13.16 3.94
C ARG A 57 19.25 13.84 2.66
N GLU A 58 18.73 13.08 1.70
CA GLU A 58 18.24 13.61 0.41
C GLU A 58 17.16 14.67 0.61
N LEU A 59 16.20 14.41 1.50
CA LEU A 59 15.16 15.40 1.81
C LEU A 59 15.76 16.70 2.37
N TYR A 60 16.74 16.62 3.27
CA TYR A 60 17.41 17.80 3.82
C TYR A 60 18.26 18.53 2.77
N GLU A 61 19.09 17.81 2.02
CA GLU A 61 20.00 18.41 1.03
C GLU A 61 19.24 19.12 -0.08
N GLU A 62 18.15 18.52 -0.57
CA GLU A 62 17.40 19.05 -1.70
C GLU A 62 16.34 20.09 -1.32
N THR A 63 15.82 20.04 -0.09
CA THR A 63 14.71 20.92 0.33
C THR A 63 15.00 21.80 1.53
N GLY A 64 16.02 21.48 2.32
CA GLY A 64 16.29 22.11 3.61
C GLY A 64 15.32 21.69 4.72
N ALA A 65 14.56 20.60 4.60
CA ALA A 65 13.60 20.20 5.63
C ALA A 65 14.30 19.82 6.95
N LEU A 66 13.94 20.49 8.06
CA LEU A 66 14.55 20.27 9.38
C LEU A 66 13.69 19.41 10.31
N ASP A 67 12.39 19.68 10.31
CA ASP A 67 11.41 18.98 11.14
C ASP A 67 10.31 18.45 10.24
N PHE A 68 10.09 17.15 10.30
CA PHE A 68 9.16 16.43 9.44
C PHE A 68 8.81 15.06 10.03
N GLU A 69 7.61 14.59 9.72
CA GLU A 69 7.23 13.19 9.92
C GLU A 69 7.52 12.42 8.63
N LEU A 70 8.29 11.34 8.71
CA LEU A 70 8.66 10.51 7.57
C LEU A 70 8.00 9.13 7.67
N GLU A 71 7.33 8.71 6.61
CA GLU A 71 6.62 7.45 6.53
C GLU A 71 7.06 6.65 5.29
N PRO A 72 7.46 5.37 5.43
CA PRO A 72 7.67 4.49 4.29
C PRO A 72 6.33 4.14 3.63
N ILE A 73 6.26 4.24 2.30
CA ILE A 73 5.04 3.96 1.53
C ILE A 73 5.09 2.59 0.87
N CYS A 74 6.14 2.33 0.08
CA CYS A 74 6.38 1.06 -0.60
C CYS A 74 7.76 1.00 -1.23
N ALA A 75 8.25 -0.20 -1.52
CA ALA A 75 9.35 -0.38 -2.44
C ALA A 75 8.82 -0.31 -3.89
N TYR A 76 9.66 0.12 -4.82
CA TYR A 76 9.36 0.11 -6.25
C TYR A 76 10.59 -0.33 -7.04
N SER A 77 10.36 -0.83 -8.25
CA SER A 77 11.42 -1.06 -9.23
C SER A 77 11.16 -0.25 -10.50
N VAL A 78 12.24 0.10 -11.19
CA VAL A 78 12.19 0.77 -12.49
C VAL A 78 13.06 -0.03 -13.45
N THR A 79 12.48 -0.39 -14.59
CA THR A 79 13.17 -1.08 -15.68
C THR A 79 13.17 -0.24 -16.96
N GLY A 80 14.31 -0.22 -17.64
CA GLY A 80 14.53 0.52 -18.87
C GLY A 80 15.47 1.71 -18.70
N LYS A 81 16.10 2.11 -19.81
CA LYS A 81 17.12 3.16 -19.81
C LYS A 81 16.52 4.50 -19.42
N ASN A 82 17.17 5.18 -18.47
CA ASN A 82 16.84 6.55 -18.08
C ASN A 82 18.14 7.32 -17.79
N ARG A 83 18.02 8.58 -17.34
CA ARG A 83 19.17 9.47 -17.11
C ARG A 83 20.13 8.97 -16.02
N VAL A 84 19.66 8.14 -15.08
CA VAL A 84 20.44 7.60 -13.95
C VAL A 84 20.70 6.08 -14.05
N ASN A 85 20.16 5.44 -15.10
CA ASN A 85 20.27 4.01 -15.34
C ASN A 85 20.53 3.77 -16.84
N GLU A 86 21.80 3.77 -17.21
CA GLU A 86 22.25 3.61 -18.61
C GLU A 86 22.14 2.16 -19.11
N THR A 87 22.23 1.18 -18.22
CA THR A 87 22.13 -0.26 -18.55
C THR A 87 20.70 -0.63 -18.89
N GLY A 88 19.73 0.03 -18.25
CA GLY A 88 18.30 -0.27 -18.34
C GLY A 88 17.90 -1.51 -17.56
N GLU A 89 18.80 -2.03 -16.72
CA GLU A 89 18.53 -3.12 -15.79
C GLU A 89 17.53 -2.68 -14.73
N GLU A 90 16.87 -3.65 -14.09
CA GLU A 90 15.94 -3.33 -13.01
C GLU A 90 16.67 -2.74 -11.80
N THR A 91 16.21 -1.58 -11.35
CA THR A 91 16.73 -0.90 -10.17
C THR A 91 15.63 -0.65 -9.16
N TYR A 92 15.93 -0.89 -7.89
CA TYR A 92 14.96 -0.78 -6.80
C TYR A 92 15.16 0.50 -6.01
N GLY A 93 14.05 1.13 -5.63
CA GLY A 93 14.02 2.28 -4.74
C GLY A 93 12.92 2.14 -3.69
N MET A 94 12.98 3.01 -2.68
CA MET A 94 11.97 3.11 -1.64
C MET A 94 11.25 4.44 -1.79
N LEU A 95 9.92 4.38 -1.83
CA LEU A 95 9.07 5.56 -1.83
C LEU A 95 8.69 5.90 -0.39
N PHE A 96 8.90 7.15 -0.02
CA PHE A 96 8.53 7.71 1.27
C PHE A 96 7.53 8.86 1.08
N PHE A 97 6.84 9.17 2.17
CA PHE A 97 6.09 10.40 2.33
C PHE A 97 6.67 11.21 3.50
N ALA A 98 6.82 12.52 3.31
CA ALA A 98 7.24 13.45 4.35
C ALA A 98 6.21 14.57 4.57
N ASP A 99 5.73 14.73 5.79
CA ASP A 99 4.95 15.89 6.21
C ASP A 99 5.87 16.89 6.92
N ILE A 100 6.33 17.88 6.16
CA ILE A 100 7.32 18.86 6.59
C ILE A 100 6.67 19.94 7.45
N LYS A 101 7.30 20.24 8.58
CA LYS A 101 6.87 21.26 9.54
C LYS A 101 7.70 22.53 9.42
N THR A 102 9.01 22.40 9.22
CA THR A 102 9.91 23.53 9.08
C THR A 102 11.05 23.27 8.09
N PHE A 103 11.54 24.35 7.51
CA PHE A 103 12.73 24.36 6.66
C PHE A 103 13.84 25.16 7.33
N ASP A 104 15.06 24.85 6.96
CA ASP A 104 16.23 25.68 7.20
C ASP A 104 16.08 27.02 6.47
N LYS A 105 16.70 28.06 7.02
CA LYS A 105 16.64 29.41 6.44
C LYS A 105 17.60 29.59 5.26
N GLU A 106 18.56 28.68 5.09
CA GLU A 106 19.55 28.69 4.01
C GLU A 106 19.49 27.36 3.23
N LEU A 107 19.31 27.43 1.91
CA LEU A 107 19.35 26.28 1.01
C LEU A 107 20.82 25.95 0.66
N HIS A 108 21.20 24.67 0.72
CA HIS A 108 22.55 24.20 0.35
C HIS A 108 22.80 24.25 -1.17
N SER A 109 24.08 24.30 -1.56
CA SER A 109 24.58 24.96 -2.78
C SER A 109 24.11 24.46 -4.16
N GLU A 110 23.46 23.30 -4.27
CA GLU A 110 23.11 22.69 -5.58
C GLU A 110 21.69 23.02 -6.08
N MET A 111 20.74 23.32 -5.19
CA MET A 111 19.35 23.62 -5.53
C MET A 111 19.10 25.14 -5.64
N GLU A 112 18.28 25.57 -6.61
CA GLU A 112 17.98 27.01 -6.79
C GLU A 112 16.86 27.45 -5.85
N TYR A 113 15.72 26.75 -5.88
CA TYR A 113 14.53 27.04 -5.08
C TYR A 113 13.68 25.79 -4.86
N ILE A 114 13.09 25.66 -3.67
CA ILE A 114 11.93 24.79 -3.45
C ILE A 114 10.67 25.49 -3.96
N SER A 115 9.75 24.73 -4.56
CA SER A 115 8.47 25.25 -5.05
C SER A 115 7.32 24.48 -4.43
N PHE A 116 6.26 25.23 -4.12
CA PHE A 116 5.05 24.71 -3.47
C PHE A 116 3.88 24.73 -4.46
N PHE A 117 3.27 23.58 -4.68
CA PHE A 117 2.16 23.44 -5.62
C PHE A 117 0.91 22.85 -4.96
N ASP A 118 -0.27 23.25 -5.42
CA ASP A 118 -1.53 22.61 -5.03
C ASP A 118 -1.71 21.25 -5.73
N GLU A 119 -1.18 21.13 -6.96
CA GLU A 119 -1.21 19.93 -7.80
C GLU A 119 0.18 19.64 -8.38
N MET A 120 0.41 18.44 -8.89
CA MET A 120 1.69 18.08 -9.51
C MET A 120 2.01 18.99 -10.73
N PRO A 121 3.22 19.56 -10.84
CA PRO A 121 3.60 20.38 -11.99
C PRO A 121 3.75 19.54 -13.27
N GLN A 122 3.60 20.18 -14.44
CA GLN A 122 3.64 19.49 -15.73
C GLN A 122 5.07 19.20 -16.24
N ASN A 123 6.03 20.07 -15.92
CA ASN A 123 7.42 20.02 -16.38
C ASN A 123 8.32 19.24 -15.41
N LEU A 124 8.07 17.93 -15.28
CA LEU A 124 8.84 17.06 -14.39
C LEU A 124 10.18 16.60 -14.99
N THR A 125 11.21 16.44 -14.15
CA THR A 125 12.51 15.86 -14.55
C THR A 125 12.35 14.39 -14.99
N TYR A 126 11.46 13.64 -14.34
CA TYR A 126 11.16 12.24 -14.65
C TYR A 126 9.66 12.03 -14.94
N PRO A 127 9.16 12.52 -16.10
CA PRO A 127 7.72 12.59 -16.39
C PRO A 127 7.04 11.24 -16.60
N LEU A 128 7.83 10.16 -16.71
CA LEU A 128 7.32 8.79 -16.89
C LEU A 128 7.39 7.96 -15.59
N ILE A 129 8.01 8.47 -14.53
CA ILE A 129 8.18 7.75 -13.25
C ILE A 129 7.44 8.49 -12.14
N GLN A 130 7.71 9.78 -11.96
CA GLN A 130 7.18 10.57 -10.83
C GLN A 130 5.64 10.60 -10.79
N PRO A 131 4.91 10.70 -11.91
CA PRO A 131 3.45 10.57 -11.89
C PRO A 131 2.97 9.23 -11.33
N LEU A 132 3.62 8.12 -11.71
CA LEU A 132 3.26 6.77 -11.23
C LEU A 132 3.52 6.62 -9.73
N LEU A 133 4.63 7.18 -9.23
CA LEU A 133 4.93 7.19 -7.79
C LEU A 133 3.87 7.98 -6.99
N MET A 134 3.47 9.16 -7.51
CA MET A 134 2.43 9.98 -6.90
C MET A 134 1.07 9.28 -6.93
N GLU A 135 0.70 8.67 -8.05
CA GLU A 135 -0.53 7.89 -8.18
C GLU A 135 -0.56 6.71 -7.19
N GLU A 136 0.54 5.99 -7.02
CA GLU A 136 0.64 4.90 -6.05
C GLU A 136 0.49 5.40 -4.60
N TYR A 137 1.14 6.50 -4.25
CA TYR A 137 0.96 7.14 -2.95
C TYR A 137 -0.50 7.53 -2.71
N LEU A 138 -1.13 8.22 -3.68
CA LEU A 138 -2.53 8.63 -3.59
C LEU A 138 -3.45 7.41 -3.49
N ARG A 139 -3.19 6.35 -4.26
CA ARG A 139 -3.95 5.09 -4.20
C ARG A 139 -3.87 4.46 -2.82
N ARG A 140 -2.68 4.43 -2.20
CA ARG A 140 -2.47 3.88 -0.85
C ARG A 140 -3.11 4.76 0.22
N LYS A 141 -2.94 6.08 0.17
CA LYS A 141 -3.52 7.02 1.14
C LYS A 141 -5.03 7.15 1.04
N ASN A 142 -5.59 7.06 -0.17
CA ASN A 142 -7.02 7.10 -0.40
C ASN A 142 -7.67 5.71 -0.33
N LYS A 143 -6.93 4.66 0.06
CA LYS A 143 -7.51 3.33 0.26
C LYS A 143 -8.45 3.40 1.46
N VAL A 144 -9.74 3.54 1.19
CA VAL A 144 -10.78 3.37 2.20
C VAL A 144 -10.77 1.90 2.62
N ALA A 145 -10.52 1.66 3.91
CA ALA A 145 -10.56 0.32 4.48
C ALA A 145 -11.90 -0.34 4.17
N LYS A 146 -11.90 -1.45 3.44
CA LYS A 146 -13.12 -2.24 3.21
C LYS A 146 -13.42 -3.06 4.46
N VAL A 147 -14.70 -3.23 4.77
CA VAL A 147 -15.16 -4.30 5.65
C VAL A 147 -15.29 -5.56 4.80
N ILE A 148 -14.54 -6.61 5.12
CA ILE A 148 -14.53 -7.86 4.34
C ILE A 148 -14.93 -9.01 5.26
N THR A 149 -15.96 -9.78 4.90
CA THR A 149 -16.31 -11.01 5.62
C THR A 149 -15.62 -12.22 4.99
N VAL A 150 -14.83 -12.96 5.76
CA VAL A 150 -14.24 -14.23 5.31
C VAL A 150 -15.27 -15.34 5.43
N CYS A 151 -15.51 -16.04 4.31
CA CYS A 151 -16.42 -17.17 4.21
C CYS A 151 -15.62 -18.42 3.82
N GLY A 152 -15.83 -19.53 4.53
CA GLY A 152 -15.05 -20.74 4.30
C GLY A 152 -15.45 -21.89 5.19
N SER A 153 -14.81 -23.03 4.97
CA SER A 153 -14.98 -24.21 5.83
C SER A 153 -13.91 -24.22 6.91
N TYR A 154 -14.30 -24.52 8.15
CA TYR A 154 -13.35 -24.75 9.26
C TYR A 154 -12.40 -25.93 9.01
N LYS A 155 -12.66 -26.78 8.01
CA LYS A 155 -11.68 -27.75 7.50
C LYS A 155 -10.38 -27.06 7.05
N PHE A 156 -10.47 -25.83 6.56
CA PHE A 156 -9.36 -24.99 6.08
C PHE A 156 -9.11 -23.81 7.02
N LYS A 157 -9.15 -24.08 8.34
CA LYS A 157 -8.98 -23.05 9.38
C LYS A 157 -7.66 -22.29 9.23
N LYS A 158 -6.58 -22.99 8.88
CA LYS A 158 -5.26 -22.39 8.72
C LYS A 158 -5.28 -21.35 7.60
N GLU A 159 -5.82 -21.71 6.44
CA GLU A 159 -5.94 -20.84 5.27
C GLU A 159 -6.88 -19.66 5.53
N MET A 160 -7.97 -19.87 6.29
CA MET A 160 -8.82 -18.78 6.75
C MET A 160 -8.10 -17.79 7.69
N LEU A 161 -7.21 -18.27 8.56
CA LEU A 161 -6.41 -17.40 9.44
C LEU A 161 -5.36 -16.62 8.63
N GLU A 162 -4.62 -17.29 7.75
CA GLU A 162 -3.61 -16.68 6.89
C GLU A 162 -4.22 -15.58 6.00
N ILE A 163 -5.39 -15.83 5.40
CA ILE A 163 -6.05 -14.79 4.59
C ILE A 163 -6.62 -13.66 5.45
N THR A 164 -7.11 -13.95 6.65
CA THR A 164 -7.60 -12.92 7.58
C THR A 164 -6.46 -11.99 7.97
N GLU A 165 -5.28 -12.54 8.30
CA GLU A 165 -4.07 -11.78 8.60
C GLU A 165 -3.66 -10.92 7.40
N LYS A 166 -3.53 -11.52 6.21
CA LYS A 166 -3.17 -10.81 4.97
C LYS A 166 -4.12 -9.64 4.69
N LEU A 167 -5.44 -9.88 4.66
CA LEU A 167 -6.43 -8.85 4.38
C LEU A 167 -6.41 -7.72 5.43
N THR A 168 -6.12 -8.05 6.69
CA THR A 168 -6.00 -7.07 7.77
C THR A 168 -4.74 -6.21 7.59
N LEU A 169 -3.59 -6.83 7.29
CA LEU A 169 -2.34 -6.13 7.00
C LEU A 169 -2.44 -5.26 5.75
N ASP A 170 -3.28 -5.64 4.78
CA ASP A 170 -3.61 -4.82 3.62
C ASP A 170 -4.52 -3.61 3.97
N GLY A 171 -4.84 -3.39 5.25
CA GLY A 171 -5.60 -2.24 5.73
C GLY A 171 -7.12 -2.41 5.68
N ASN A 172 -7.64 -3.64 5.66
CA ASN A 172 -9.09 -3.91 5.68
C ASN A 172 -9.58 -4.30 7.08
N CYS A 173 -10.85 -4.04 7.36
CA CYS A 173 -11.54 -4.53 8.55
C CYS A 173 -12.13 -5.92 8.26
N VAL A 174 -11.60 -6.98 8.87
CA VAL A 174 -11.99 -8.35 8.53
C VAL A 174 -12.95 -8.95 9.56
N LEU A 175 -14.09 -9.46 9.09
CA LEU A 175 -15.07 -10.19 9.88
C LEU A 175 -14.94 -11.69 9.60
N THR A 176 -14.73 -12.49 10.64
CA THR A 176 -14.61 -13.95 10.51
C THR A 176 -15.84 -14.68 11.03
N PRO A 177 -16.10 -15.93 10.62
CA PRO A 177 -17.11 -16.76 11.26
C PRO A 177 -16.74 -16.99 12.74
N ILE A 178 -17.73 -17.24 13.59
CA ILE A 178 -17.50 -17.44 15.03
C ILE A 178 -16.74 -18.74 15.28
N GLU A 179 -15.64 -18.66 16.03
CA GLU A 179 -14.96 -19.84 16.54
C GLU A 179 -15.84 -20.52 17.60
N LEU A 180 -16.26 -21.74 17.30
CA LEU A 180 -17.13 -22.52 18.16
C LEU A 180 -16.28 -23.21 19.24
N SER A 181 -16.73 -23.13 20.50
CA SER A 181 -16.03 -23.75 21.63
C SER A 181 -16.14 -25.28 21.66
N LYS A 182 -17.15 -25.84 20.98
CA LYS A 182 -17.33 -27.28 20.78
C LYS A 182 -16.69 -27.71 19.45
N SER A 183 -16.18 -28.93 19.41
CA SER A 183 -15.34 -29.46 18.33
C SER A 183 -15.97 -29.40 16.94
N ASP A 184 -17.29 -29.53 16.81
CA ASP A 184 -17.99 -29.51 15.53
C ASP A 184 -19.36 -28.82 15.60
N LYS A 185 -19.85 -28.33 14.45
CA LYS A 185 -21.22 -27.80 14.30
C LYS A 185 -22.28 -28.83 14.74
N GLU A 186 -21.98 -30.14 14.63
CA GLU A 186 -22.86 -31.23 15.06
C GLU A 186 -23.06 -31.30 16.59
N ALA A 187 -22.19 -30.65 17.37
CA ALA A 187 -22.33 -30.52 18.83
C ALA A 187 -23.35 -29.43 19.25
N TYR A 188 -24.01 -28.80 18.27
CA TYR A 188 -25.03 -27.79 18.46
C TYR A 188 -26.38 -28.28 17.94
N THR A 189 -27.44 -27.80 18.58
CA THR A 189 -28.82 -28.06 18.15
C THR A 189 -29.10 -27.37 16.80
N GLU A 190 -30.10 -27.85 16.07
CA GLU A 190 -30.52 -27.22 14.81
C GLU A 190 -30.82 -25.73 14.97
N LYS A 191 -31.47 -25.33 16.08
CA LYS A 191 -31.75 -23.92 16.39
C LYS A 191 -30.48 -23.09 16.57
N GLU A 192 -29.47 -23.62 17.25
CA GLU A 192 -28.19 -22.94 17.45
C GLU A 192 -27.43 -22.80 16.12
N ILE A 193 -27.41 -23.84 15.29
CA ILE A 193 -26.81 -23.81 13.95
C ILE A 193 -27.48 -22.73 13.09
N MET A 194 -28.82 -22.66 13.11
CA MET A 194 -29.57 -21.62 12.39
C MET A 194 -29.21 -20.20 12.87
N ILE A 195 -29.00 -20.01 14.18
CA ILE A 195 -28.57 -18.71 14.73
C ILE A 195 -27.15 -18.38 14.26
N ILE A 196 -26.22 -19.33 14.34
CA ILE A 196 -24.83 -19.15 13.90
C ILE A 196 -24.78 -18.75 12.42
N ASP A 197 -25.48 -19.48 11.56
CA ASP A 197 -25.53 -19.21 10.12
C ASP A 197 -26.18 -17.84 9.83
N LYS A 198 -27.25 -17.48 10.58
CA LYS A 198 -27.88 -16.15 10.47
C LYS A 198 -26.92 -15.03 10.87
N MET A 199 -26.20 -15.18 11.98
CA MET A 199 -25.26 -14.15 12.44
C MET A 199 -24.09 -13.98 11.47
N HIS A 200 -23.65 -15.05 10.82
CA HIS A 200 -22.63 -14.92 9.78
C HIS A 200 -23.17 -14.21 8.53
N LYS A 201 -24.42 -14.48 8.12
CA LYS A 201 -25.10 -13.69 7.06
C LYS A 201 -25.25 -12.22 7.43
N GLU A 202 -25.53 -11.88 8.69
CA GLU A 202 -25.53 -10.47 9.13
C GLU A 202 -24.16 -9.81 8.99
N LYS A 203 -23.05 -10.53 9.25
CA LYS A 203 -21.69 -10.03 8.98
C LYS A 203 -21.49 -9.73 7.49
N ILE A 204 -21.93 -10.64 6.61
CA ILE A 204 -21.91 -10.44 5.14
C ILE A 204 -22.73 -9.22 4.73
N ARG A 205 -23.89 -9.00 5.35
CA ARG A 205 -24.74 -7.83 5.06
C ARG A 205 -24.02 -6.52 5.40
N LEU A 206 -23.30 -6.50 6.53
CA LEU A 206 -22.54 -5.36 7.03
C LEU A 206 -21.22 -5.10 6.29
N SER A 207 -20.68 -6.10 5.57
CA SER A 207 -19.42 -5.97 4.86
C SER A 207 -19.58 -5.39 3.45
N ASP A 208 -18.54 -4.77 2.92
CA ASP A 208 -18.48 -4.27 1.54
C ASP A 208 -18.28 -5.43 0.55
N ALA A 209 -17.52 -6.43 0.96
CA ALA A 209 -17.19 -7.61 0.18
C ALA A 209 -17.20 -8.89 1.04
N ILE A 210 -17.16 -10.04 0.36
CA ILE A 210 -16.78 -11.32 0.97
C ILE A 210 -15.50 -11.86 0.35
N TYR A 211 -14.72 -12.59 1.15
CA TYR A 211 -13.57 -13.36 0.66
C TYR A 211 -13.82 -14.85 0.90
N VAL A 212 -13.85 -15.62 -0.17
CA VAL A 212 -14.16 -17.05 -0.13
C VAL A 212 -12.88 -17.88 -0.12
N VAL A 213 -12.72 -18.71 0.91
CA VAL A 213 -11.61 -19.67 1.00
C VAL A 213 -12.00 -20.98 0.33
N ASN A 214 -11.59 -21.13 -0.93
CA ASN A 214 -11.93 -22.24 -1.85
C ASN A 214 -10.72 -23.14 -2.17
N VAL A 215 -9.98 -23.59 -1.14
CA VAL A 215 -8.79 -24.44 -1.28
C VAL A 215 -9.09 -25.67 -2.17
N GLY A 216 -8.34 -25.84 -3.25
CA GLY A 216 -8.53 -26.93 -4.21
C GLY A 216 -9.92 -26.95 -4.88
N GLY A 217 -10.60 -25.80 -4.95
CA GLY A 217 -11.95 -25.67 -5.49
C GLY A 217 -13.07 -26.13 -4.55
N TYR A 218 -12.76 -26.48 -3.30
CA TYR A 218 -13.78 -26.92 -2.35
C TYR A 218 -14.65 -25.76 -1.88
N ILE A 219 -15.98 -25.90 -2.01
CA ILE A 219 -16.97 -24.99 -1.43
C ILE A 219 -18.06 -25.83 -0.73
N GLY A 220 -18.17 -25.66 0.59
CA GLY A 220 -19.18 -26.35 1.41
C GLY A 220 -20.59 -25.79 1.23
N LYS A 221 -21.61 -26.49 1.75
CA LYS A 221 -23.02 -26.06 1.65
C LYS A 221 -23.29 -24.71 2.32
N SER A 222 -22.72 -24.48 3.52
CA SER A 222 -22.83 -23.19 4.24
C SER A 222 -22.23 -22.05 3.41
N THR A 223 -20.98 -22.23 2.98
CA THR A 223 -20.25 -21.26 2.16
C THR A 223 -20.95 -20.98 0.83
N LYS A 224 -21.53 -21.99 0.18
CA LYS A 224 -22.35 -21.78 -1.02
C LYS A 224 -23.58 -20.91 -0.73
N SER A 225 -24.28 -21.14 0.39
CA SER A 225 -25.42 -20.31 0.81
C SER A 225 -25.00 -18.86 1.12
N GLU A 226 -23.82 -18.69 1.71
CA GLU A 226 -23.23 -17.37 2.01
C GLU A 226 -22.87 -16.60 0.74
N ILE A 227 -22.26 -17.27 -0.25
CA ILE A 227 -21.96 -16.69 -1.57
C ILE A 227 -23.24 -16.22 -2.27
N GLU A 228 -24.27 -17.07 -2.34
CA GLU A 228 -25.54 -16.68 -2.98
C GLU A 228 -26.24 -15.53 -2.23
N TYR A 229 -26.11 -15.48 -0.90
CA TYR A 229 -26.60 -14.34 -0.12
C TYR A 229 -25.81 -13.05 -0.38
N ALA A 230 -24.49 -13.12 -0.51
CA ALA A 230 -23.67 -11.97 -0.88
C ALA A 230 -24.01 -11.44 -2.28
N LYS A 231 -24.23 -12.35 -3.25
CA LYS A 231 -24.67 -12.00 -4.61
C LYS A 231 -26.02 -11.28 -4.61
N SER A 232 -26.99 -11.75 -3.82
CA SER A 232 -28.31 -11.10 -3.76
C SER A 232 -28.27 -9.68 -3.18
N LEU A 233 -27.22 -9.36 -2.42
CA LEU A 233 -26.92 -8.04 -1.89
C LEU A 233 -25.96 -7.22 -2.77
N ASN A 234 -25.61 -7.73 -3.95
CA ASN A 234 -24.65 -7.12 -4.89
C ASN A 234 -23.29 -6.79 -4.25
N LYS A 235 -22.82 -7.66 -3.34
CA LYS A 235 -21.50 -7.53 -2.72
C LYS A 235 -20.42 -8.01 -3.67
N GLU A 236 -19.23 -7.42 -3.58
CA GLU A 236 -18.04 -7.93 -4.25
C GLU A 236 -17.65 -9.30 -3.65
N ILE A 237 -17.22 -10.24 -4.50
CA ILE A 237 -16.87 -11.61 -4.11
C ILE A 237 -15.46 -11.90 -4.60
N LEU A 238 -14.56 -12.09 -3.64
CA LEU A 238 -13.17 -12.44 -3.86
C LEU A 238 -12.96 -13.92 -3.53
N TYR A 239 -11.97 -14.55 -4.16
CA TYR A 239 -11.66 -15.97 -3.98
C TYR A 239 -10.19 -16.14 -3.66
N LEU A 240 -9.87 -17.17 -2.88
CA LEU A 240 -8.50 -17.65 -2.75
C LEU A 240 -8.09 -18.28 -4.07
N GLU A 241 -7.21 -17.60 -4.81
CA GLU A 241 -6.53 -18.19 -5.96
C GLU A 241 -5.70 -19.39 -5.45
N GLY A 242 -5.94 -20.56 -6.05
CA GLY A 242 -5.33 -21.83 -5.68
C GLY A 242 -4.15 -22.18 -6.57
#